data_AF-A0A965LLA4-F1
#
_entry.id   AF-A0A965LLA4-F1
#
_cell.length_a   1.000
_cell.length_b   1.000
_cell.length_c   1.000
_cell.angle_alpha   90.00
_cell.angle_beta   90.00
_cell.angle_gamma   90.00
#
_symmetry.space_group_name_H-M   'P 1'
#
loop_
_entity.id
_entity.type
_entity.pdbx_description
1 polymer ?
#
loop_
_entity_poly.entity_id
_entity_poly.type
_entity_poly.pdbx_seq_one_letter_code
_entity_poly.pdbx_strand_id
1 'polypeptide(L)'
;MTPASVWLITIGALIGVVLFDLLLAIKRRNQETTTKEAALWTVFYVVAAIIFGWSLGFWEGTRERSEFFAGWLTEYSLSIDNVFVFIIILTRLKVSKERAQLVLLIGILL
;
A
#
# COMPACT_ATOMS: atom_id res chain seq x y z
N MET A 1 27.51 -0.66 1.54
CA MET A 1 26.73 0.58 1.80
C MET A 1 26.80 0.84 3.30
N THR A 2 26.90 2.09 3.75
CA THR A 2 26.86 2.36 5.20
C THR A 2 25.43 2.26 5.71
N PRO A 3 25.17 1.87 6.98
CA PRO A 3 23.81 1.74 7.50
C PRO A 3 22.96 3.01 7.27
N ALA A 4 23.53 4.19 7.49
CA ALA A 4 22.86 5.47 7.25
C ALA A 4 22.42 5.66 5.79
N SER A 5 23.23 5.24 4.81
CA SER A 5 22.87 5.33 3.39
C SER A 5 21.71 4.42 3.01
N VAL A 6 21.62 3.22 3.61
CA VAL A 6 20.50 2.29 3.38
C VAL A 6 19.20 2.89 3.92
N TRP A 7 19.22 3.43 5.14
CA TRP A 7 18.05 4.08 5.73
C TRP A 7 17.58 5.29 4.93
N LEU A 8 18.49 6.17 4.49
CA LEU A 8 18.14 7.33 3.68
C LEU A 8 17.53 6.94 2.34
N ILE A 9 18.07 5.92 1.67
CA ILE A 9 17.53 5.42 0.40
C ILE A 9 16.16 4.79 0.61
N THR A 10 15.98 3.95 1.64
CA THR A 10 14.70 3.30 1.93
C THR A 10 13.61 4.31 2.29
N ILE A 11 13.91 5.27 3.16
CA ILE A 11 12.97 6.33 3.53
C ILE A 11 12.65 7.21 2.33
N GLY A 12 13.68 7.61 1.56
CA GLY A 12 13.48 8.42 0.34
C GLY A 12 12.62 7.70 -0.70
N ALA A 13 12.86 6.41 -0.92
CA ALA A 13 12.06 5.58 -1.82
C ALA A 13 10.61 5.44 -1.32
N LEU A 14 10.41 5.19 -0.02
CA LEU A 14 9.09 5.09 0.59
C LEU A 14 8.30 6.40 0.44
N ILE A 15 8.91 7.53 0.77
CA ILE A 15 8.30 8.86 0.58
C ILE A 15 7.96 9.09 -0.89
N GLY A 16 8.87 8.73 -1.81
CA GLY A 16 8.64 8.84 -3.25
C GLY A 16 7.42 8.03 -3.71
N VAL A 17 7.29 6.77 -3.25
CA VAL A 17 6.15 5.91 -3.56
C VAL A 17 4.85 6.47 -2.98
N VAL A 18 4.84 6.89 -1.71
CA VAL A 18 3.65 7.45 -1.05
C VAL A 18 3.20 8.74 -1.72
N LEU A 19 4.12 9.65 -2.03
CA LEU A 19 3.79 10.90 -2.73
C LEU A 19 3.26 10.61 -4.14
N PHE A 20 3.90 9.70 -4.87
CA PHE A 20 3.43 9.30 -6.20
C PHE A 20 2.02 8.73 -6.14
N ASP A 21 1.75 7.83 -5.21
CA ASP A 21 0.42 7.22 -5.01
C ASP A 21 -0.64 8.27 -4.66
N LEU A 22 -0.37 9.13 -3.68
CA LEU A 22 -1.29 10.20 -3.27
C LEU A 22 -1.60 11.17 -4.41
N LEU A 23 -0.59 11.59 -5.17
CA LEU A 23 -0.77 12.47 -6.33
C LEU A 23 -1.61 11.79 -7.42
N LEU A 24 -1.37 10.51 -7.68
CA LEU A 24 -2.15 9.72 -8.64
C LEU A 24 -3.60 9.56 -8.18
N ALA A 25 -3.80 9.25 -6.90
CA ALA A 25 -5.11 9.07 -6.29
C ALA A 25 -5.92 10.37 -6.35
N ILE A 26 -5.31 11.52 -6.03
CA ILE A 26 -5.96 12.84 -6.15
C ILE A 26 -6.30 13.15 -7.61
N LYS A 27 -5.38 12.86 -8.55
CA LYS A 27 -5.61 13.09 -9.99
C LYS A 27 -6.74 12.22 -10.54
N ARG A 28 -6.83 10.96 -10.10
CA ARG A 28 -7.84 9.98 -10.54
C ARG A 28 -9.10 9.96 -9.68
N ARG A 29 -9.25 10.87 -8.70
CA ARG A 29 -10.36 10.86 -7.72
C ARG A 29 -11.77 10.90 -8.33
N ASN A 30 -11.91 11.39 -9.56
CA ASN A 30 -13.18 11.53 -10.26
C ASN A 30 -13.45 10.37 -11.26
N GLN A 31 -12.54 9.39 -11.36
CA GLN A 31 -12.71 8.23 -12.24
C GLN A 31 -13.18 7.03 -11.43
N GLU A 32 -14.17 6.30 -11.96
CA GLU A 32 -14.59 5.05 -11.35
C GLU A 32 -13.46 4.01 -11.44
N THR A 33 -12.95 3.58 -10.29
CA THR A 33 -11.95 2.51 -10.24
C THR A 33 -12.63 1.17 -10.52
N THR A 34 -12.25 0.51 -11.63
CA THR A 34 -12.77 -0.82 -11.95
C THR A 34 -12.07 -1.88 -11.10
N THR A 35 -12.74 -2.97 -10.74
CA THR A 35 -12.17 -4.08 -9.96
C THR A 35 -10.87 -4.63 -10.56
N LYS A 36 -10.76 -4.63 -11.90
CA LYS A 36 -9.54 -5.03 -12.62
C LYS A 36 -8.36 -4.10 -12.36
N GLU A 37 -8.60 -2.79 -12.31
CA GLU A 37 -7.57 -1.79 -12.04
C GLU A 37 -7.09 -1.88 -10.59
N ALA A 38 -8.02 -2.03 -9.63
CA ALA A 38 -7.68 -2.24 -8.23
C ALA A 38 -6.86 -3.52 -8.01
N ALA A 39 -7.22 -4.62 -8.68
CA ALA A 39 -6.46 -5.87 -8.63
C ALA A 39 -5.05 -5.70 -9.21
N LEU A 40 -4.91 -4.97 -10.33
CA LEU A 40 -3.61 -4.71 -10.95
C LEU A 40 -2.69 -3.91 -10.02
N TRP A 41 -3.22 -2.85 -9.38
CA TRP A 41 -2.48 -2.07 -8.40
C TRP A 41 -2.08 -2.90 -7.18
N THR A 42 -2.98 -3.76 -6.70
CA THR A 42 -2.67 -4.68 -5.59
C THR A 42 -1.50 -5.61 -5.95
N VAL A 43 -1.55 -6.23 -7.13
CA VAL A 43 -0.47 -7.10 -7.61
C VAL A 43 0.84 -6.32 -7.76
N PHE A 44 0.80 -5.10 -8.30
CA PHE A 44 1.97 -4.24 -8.44
C PHE A 44 2.67 -4.01 -7.09
N TYR A 45 1.91 -3.63 -6.05
CA TYR A 45 2.47 -3.37 -4.73
C TYR A 45 2.97 -4.65 -4.03
N VAL A 46 2.26 -5.78 -4.18
CA VAL A 46 2.71 -7.07 -3.66
C VAL A 46 4.04 -7.49 -4.29
N VAL A 47 4.17 -7.35 -5.61
CA VAL A 47 5.42 -7.66 -6.33
C VAL A 47 6.54 -6.72 -5.90
N ALA A 48 6.27 -5.42 -5.73
CA ALA A 48 7.25 -4.46 -5.23
C ALA A 48 7.76 -4.83 -3.83
N ALA A 49 6.86 -5.22 -2.92
CA ALA A 49 7.23 -5.67 -1.58
C ALA A 49 8.08 -6.96 -1.62
N ILE A 50 7.74 -7.93 -2.48
CA ILE A 50 8.53 -9.15 -2.65
C ILE A 50 9.93 -8.84 -3.18
N ILE A 51 10.05 -7.98 -4.20
CA ILE A 51 11.33 -7.57 -4.75
C ILE A 51 12.19 -6.89 -3.68
N PHE A 52 11.60 -5.98 -2.89
CA PHE A 52 12.30 -5.30 -1.80
C PHE A 52 12.73 -6.26 -0.69
N GLY A 53 11.84 -7.13 -0.22
CA GLY A 53 12.18 -8.13 0.80
C GLY A 53 13.28 -9.08 0.31
N TRP A 54 13.26 -9.46 -0.97
CA TRP A 54 14.32 -10.27 -1.56
C TRP A 54 15.64 -9.50 -1.69
N SER A 55 15.61 -8.22 -2.07
CA SER A 55 16.82 -7.40 -2.16
C SER A 55 17.47 -7.17 -0.79
N LEU A 56 16.67 -7.09 0.26
CA LEU A 56 17.12 -6.93 1.64
C LEU A 56 17.97 -8.13 2.11
N GLY A 57 17.64 -9.34 1.65
CA GLY A 57 18.43 -10.55 1.91
C GLY A 57 19.85 -10.53 1.34
N PHE A 58 20.14 -9.65 0.36
CA PHE A 58 21.48 -9.48 -0.19
C PHE A 58 22.31 -8.43 0.56
N TRP A 59 21.70 -7.54 1.35
CA TRP A 59 22.37 -6.37 1.94
C TRP A 59 22.49 -6.41 3.46
N GLU A 60 21.49 -6.93 4.16
CA GLU A 60 21.44 -6.95 5.63
C GLU A 60 21.56 -8.39 6.17
N GLY A 61 20.85 -9.34 5.55
CA GLY A 61 20.93 -10.76 5.92
C GLY A 61 19.60 -11.51 5.83
N THR A 62 19.66 -12.81 6.14
CA THR A 62 18.48 -13.70 6.06
C THR A 62 17.45 -13.41 7.16
N ARG A 63 17.89 -12.91 8.33
CA ARG A 63 17.03 -12.63 9.47
C ARG A 63 16.15 -11.41 9.20
N GLU A 64 16.75 -10.34 8.73
CA GLU A 64 16.10 -9.06 8.44
C GLU A 64 15.11 -9.24 7.29
N ARG A 65 15.44 -10.07 6.30
CA ARG A 65 14.48 -10.51 5.27
C ARG A 65 13.26 -11.20 5.88
N SER A 66 13.46 -12.13 6.81
CA SER A 66 12.36 -12.85 7.44
C SER A 66 11.50 -11.94 8.32
N GLU A 67 12.11 -11.01 9.05
CA GLU A 67 11.42 -10.00 9.85
C GLU A 67 10.61 -9.05 8.96
N PHE A 68 11.14 -8.62 7.81
CA PHE A 68 10.41 -7.82 6.83
C PHE A 68 9.19 -8.55 6.29
N PHE A 69 9.34 -9.80 5.81
CA PHE A 69 8.20 -10.53 5.25
C PHE A 69 7.14 -10.85 6.31
N ALA A 70 7.55 -11.19 7.52
CA ALA A 70 6.62 -11.41 8.64
C ALA A 70 5.84 -10.12 8.95
N GLY A 71 6.55 -9.00 9.13
CA GLY A 71 5.92 -7.71 9.41
C GLY A 71 5.01 -7.25 8.28
N TRP A 72 5.50 -7.25 7.03
CA TRP A 72 4.72 -6.86 5.85
C TRP A 72 3.46 -7.71 5.69
N LEU A 73 3.54 -9.03 5.85
CA LEU A 73 2.37 -9.91 5.71
C LEU A 73 1.35 -9.69 6.83
N THR A 74 1.82 -9.48 8.07
CA THR A 74 0.95 -9.15 9.21
C THR A 74 0.22 -7.83 8.98
N GLU A 75 0.94 -6.77 8.60
CA GLU A 75 0.34 -5.45 8.32
C GLU A 75 -0.60 -5.49 7.11
N TYR A 76 -0.24 -6.25 6.07
CA TYR A 76 -1.09 -6.45 4.90
C TYR A 76 -2.41 -7.16 5.27
N SER A 77 -2.35 -8.18 6.13
CA SER A 77 -3.55 -8.87 6.62
C SER A 77 -4.45 -7.94 7.44
N LEU A 78 -3.88 -7.10 8.30
CA LEU A 78 -4.63 -6.10 9.06
C LEU A 78 -5.29 -5.06 8.16
N SER A 79 -4.60 -4.65 7.10
CA SER A 79 -5.11 -3.69 6.10
C SER A 79 -6.32 -4.25 5.32
N ILE A 80 -6.31 -5.55 4.98
CA ILE A 80 -7.45 -6.20 4.31
C ILE A 80 -8.69 -6.22 5.21
N ASP A 81 -8.52 -6.50 6.50
CA ASP A 81 -9.62 -6.52 7.46
C ASP A 81 -10.30 -5.13 7.55
N ASN A 82 -9.49 -4.08 7.61
CA ASN A 82 -9.97 -2.69 7.61
C ASN A 82 -10.77 -2.33 6.34
N VAL A 83 -10.27 -2.70 5.15
CA VAL A 83 -10.97 -2.46 3.88
C VAL A 83 -12.31 -3.21 3.82
N PHE A 84 -12.37 -4.44 4.33
CA PHE A 84 -13.60 -5.22 4.37
C PHE A 84 -14.68 -4.55 5.22
N VAL A 85 -14.31 -4.07 6.41
CA VAL A 85 -15.22 -3.33 7.30
C VAL A 85 -15.73 -2.06 6.61
N PHE A 86 -14.87 -1.29 5.95
CA PHE A 86 -15.30 -0.09 5.23
C PHE A 86 -16.28 -0.41 4.09
N ILE A 87 -16.02 -1.45 3.30
CA ILE A 87 -16.90 -1.84 2.20
C ILE A 87 -18.29 -2.22 2.73
N ILE A 88 -18.37 -2.96 3.84
CA ILE A 88 -19.65 -3.31 4.47
C ILE A 88 -20.41 -2.04 4.89
N ILE A 89 -19.74 -1.13 5.59
CA ILE A 89 -20.35 0.13 6.07
C ILE A 89 -20.86 0.97 4.90
N LEU A 90 -20.03 1.20 3.88
CA LEU A 90 -20.37 2.01 2.71
C LEU A 90 -21.53 1.39 1.91
N THR A 91 -21.55 0.06 1.78
CA THR A 91 -22.63 -0.68 1.11
C THR A 91 -23.94 -0.58 1.92
N ARG A 92 -23.88 -0.72 3.24
CA ARG A 92 -25.04 -0.60 4.15
C ARG A 92 -25.66 0.81 4.06
N LEU A 93 -24.81 1.83 3.96
CA LEU A 93 -25.20 3.23 3.83
C LEU A 93 -25.60 3.62 2.39
N LYS A 94 -25.55 2.70 1.43
CA LYS A 94 -25.86 2.92 0.00
C LYS A 94 -25.07 4.10 -0.58
N VAL A 95 -23.81 4.25 -0.18
CA VAL A 95 -22.92 5.30 -0.71
C VAL A 95 -22.64 5.02 -2.19
N SER A 96 -22.78 6.05 -3.04
CA SER A 96 -22.46 5.92 -4.46
C SER A 96 -20.98 5.60 -4.66
N LYS A 97 -20.63 4.86 -5.71
CA LYS A 97 -19.26 4.35 -5.91
C LYS A 97 -18.22 5.46 -6.02
N GLU A 98 -18.58 6.59 -6.60
CA GLU A 98 -17.73 7.77 -6.75
C GLU A 98 -17.39 8.39 -5.38
N ARG A 99 -18.33 8.34 -4.44
CA ARG A 99 -18.13 8.84 -3.07
C ARG A 99 -17.44 7.83 -2.17
N ALA A 100 -17.64 6.53 -2.41
CA ALA A 100 -16.98 5.47 -1.65
C ALA A 100 -15.45 5.58 -1.74
N GLN A 101 -14.91 5.84 -2.92
CA GLN A 101 -13.47 6.04 -3.12
C GLN A 101 -12.94 7.25 -2.34
N LEU A 102 -13.68 8.36 -2.32
CA LEU A 102 -13.29 9.55 -1.55
C LEU A 102 -13.31 9.30 -0.04
N VAL A 103 -14.33 8.58 0.46
CA VAL A 103 -14.41 8.24 1.89
C VAL A 103 -13.27 7.31 2.29
N LEU A 104 -12.92 6.33 1.45
CA LEU A 104 -11.77 5.45 1.67
C LEU A 104 -10.45 6.24 1.66
N LEU A 105 -10.27 7.15 0.71
CA LEU A 105 -9.09 8.02 0.64
C LEU A 105 -8.95 8.87 1.91
N ILE A 106 -10.05 9.49 2.37
CA ILE A 106 -10.07 10.30 3.60
C ILE A 106 -9.77 9.43 4.82
N GLY A 107 -10.35 8.22 4.90
CA GLY A 107 -10.13 7.30 6.01
C GLY A 107 -8.70 6.76 6.11
N ILE A 108 -7.94 6.73 5.00
CA ILE A 108 -6.51 6.36 4.99
C ILE A 108 -5.62 7.57 5.31
N LEU A 109 -6.06 8.79 4.97
CA LEU A 109 -5.28 10.02 5.17
C LEU A 109 -5.37 10.58 6.60
N LEU A 110 -6.51 10.37 7.29
CA LEU A 110 -6.77 10.78 8.67
C LEU A 110 -6.18 9.78 9.68
#